data_AF-A0A0N1BQF3-F1
#
_entry.id   AF-A0A0N1BQF3-F1
#
_cell.length_a   1.000
_cell.length_b   1.000
_cell.length_c   1.000
_cell.angle_alpha   90.00
_cell.angle_beta   90.00
_cell.angle_gamma   90.00
#
_symmetry.space_group_name_H-M   'P 1'
#
loop_
_entity.id
_entity.type
_entity.pdbx_description
1 polymer ?
#
loop_
_entity_poly.entity_id
_entity_poly.type
_entity_poly.pdbx_seq_one_letter_code
_entity_poly.pdbx_strand_id
1 'polypeptide(L)'
;MQWGSFNVGTASSSVERVDFTASVATPLTVINNVAAGNPSAIFGKITAADNIAVWLVNPAGITFNSTGGFSGGSLVLTTAALTDNGATQRLLVADDNAASITIASGASLFARGSIVAVAQNISAAGRIAADNTGSFNAAGTVINDAVHDGVGDVALVAATDVIVPTDVGSPLGLTITAGTRLGTATLAANGTISGANVRMFGTAANAVELLLNVNSAASLTATAVSGRVVIASGVAGDGLTIGGVAADNNGTASISTAGTLSGTALQLVTSGNLAASGSLTGTGNAAAINLNAADITGIGAGRASLSAANGSISVTSLGSITLGSVTARNDVALTAPVDLTVGGVSVTSLAADLTLTATAGNLTVTGALSASDDIALSAASGSIALGDNVTAGISQTQGNFIATARSLSLGSGTLSATGMVDLTATAGSLAGSSGLVITSNSGNADDAGVGRA
;
A
#
# COMPACT_ATOMS: atom_id res chain seq x y z
N MET A 1 11.34 11.26 36.94
CA MET A 1 12.15 12.47 37.17
C MET A 1 11.36 13.68 36.73
N GLN A 2 11.40 14.74 37.53
CA GLN A 2 10.78 16.04 37.21
C GLN A 2 11.87 17.02 36.82
N TRP A 3 11.71 17.69 35.69
CA TRP A 3 12.69 18.58 35.11
C TRP A 3 12.11 19.98 34.93
N GLY A 4 12.91 21.01 35.26
CA GLY A 4 12.62 22.39 34.88
C GLY A 4 12.87 22.64 33.39
N SER A 5 13.76 21.88 32.76
CA SER A 5 13.90 21.77 31.31
C SER A 5 14.68 20.49 30.99
N PHE A 6 14.45 19.91 29.81
CA PHE A 6 15.23 18.77 29.32
C PHE A 6 15.74 19.10 27.92
N ASN A 7 16.99 19.54 27.85
CA ASN A 7 17.70 19.87 26.62
C ASN A 7 19.01 19.08 26.59
N VAL A 8 19.45 18.67 25.40
CA VAL A 8 20.73 17.98 25.22
C VAL A 8 21.48 18.68 24.11
N GLY A 9 22.55 19.38 24.48
CA GLY A 9 23.33 20.21 23.57
C GLY A 9 22.66 21.50 23.13
N THR A 10 23.21 22.12 22.11
CA THR A 10 22.82 23.42 21.55
C THR A 10 22.96 23.43 20.03
N ALA A 11 22.43 24.46 19.36
CA ALA A 11 22.61 24.62 17.91
C ALA A 11 24.09 24.70 17.48
N SER A 12 24.99 25.12 18.38
CA SER A 12 26.43 25.22 18.15
C SER A 12 27.24 24.03 18.68
N SER A 13 26.62 23.10 19.41
CA SER A 13 27.31 21.98 20.05
C SER A 13 26.37 20.78 20.17
N SER A 14 26.73 19.68 19.51
CA SER A 14 25.95 18.43 19.50
C SER A 14 26.68 17.28 20.22
N VAL A 15 27.75 17.60 20.96
CA VAL A 15 28.60 16.60 21.63
C VAL A 15 28.05 16.18 22.99
N GLU A 16 27.13 16.95 23.55
CA GLU A 16 26.49 16.63 24.81
C GLU A 16 25.66 15.35 24.69
N ARG A 17 25.68 14.57 25.76
CA ARG A 17 25.04 13.26 25.82
C ARG A 17 24.40 13.04 27.19
N VAL A 18 23.23 12.40 27.20
CA VAL A 18 22.57 11.89 28.41
C VAL A 18 22.50 10.39 28.35
N ASP A 19 23.01 9.72 29.38
CA ASP A 19 23.12 8.27 29.44
C ASP A 19 22.28 7.67 30.56
N PHE A 20 21.34 6.82 30.17
CA PHE A 20 20.55 6.00 31.08
C PHE A 20 21.19 4.61 31.16
N THR A 21 21.88 4.34 32.26
CA THR A 21 22.54 3.06 32.52
C THR A 21 21.84 2.31 33.65
N ALA A 22 21.79 0.98 33.57
CA ALA A 22 21.32 0.12 34.64
C ALA A 22 22.31 -1.03 34.85
N SER A 23 22.53 -1.41 36.10
CA SER A 23 23.32 -2.59 36.48
C SER A 23 22.47 -3.87 36.59
N VAL A 24 21.15 -3.74 36.44
CA VAL A 24 20.19 -4.85 36.51
C VAL A 24 19.70 -5.20 35.11
N ALA A 25 19.43 -6.48 34.87
CA ALA A 25 18.89 -6.97 33.60
C ALA A 25 17.36 -6.82 33.49
N THR A 26 16.68 -6.55 34.60
CA THR A 26 15.22 -6.39 34.62
C THR A 26 14.80 -5.16 33.81
N PRO A 27 13.69 -5.20 33.06
CA PRO A 27 13.19 -4.03 32.34
C PRO A 27 12.91 -2.85 33.28
N LEU A 28 13.29 -1.65 32.85
CA LEU A 28 13.10 -0.40 33.61
C LEU A 28 12.45 0.67 32.74
N THR A 29 11.60 1.49 33.36
CA THR A 29 11.02 2.67 32.72
C THR A 29 11.57 3.93 33.38
N VAL A 30 12.15 4.83 32.59
CA VAL A 30 12.62 6.13 33.05
C VAL A 30 11.74 7.22 32.46
N ILE A 31 10.96 7.86 33.32
CA ILE A 31 10.06 8.95 32.94
C ILE A 31 10.74 10.29 33.19
N ASN A 32 10.98 11.04 32.11
CA ASN A 32 11.49 12.40 32.12
C ASN A 32 10.32 13.35 31.86
N ASN A 33 9.73 13.87 32.94
CA ASN A 33 8.61 14.80 32.86
C ASN A 33 9.13 16.24 32.97
N VAL A 34 8.87 17.05 31.94
CA VAL A 34 9.21 18.47 31.91
C VAL A 34 7.95 19.26 32.24
N ALA A 35 7.92 19.84 33.44
CA ALA A 35 6.77 20.58 33.92
C ALA A 35 6.76 22.06 33.50
N ALA A 36 7.89 22.57 32.98
CA ALA A 36 8.02 23.97 32.57
C ALA A 36 7.57 24.19 31.12
N GLY A 37 7.05 25.38 30.81
CA GLY A 37 6.46 25.73 29.51
C GLY A 37 7.41 25.87 28.33
N ASN A 38 8.67 25.41 28.42
CA ASN A 38 9.62 25.48 27.30
C ASN A 38 9.77 24.11 26.61
N PRO A 39 9.78 24.06 25.27
CA PRO A 39 10.00 22.82 24.53
C PRO A 39 11.37 22.19 24.82
N SER A 40 11.46 20.87 24.68
CA SER A 40 12.73 20.14 24.74
C SER A 40 13.46 20.23 23.40
N ALA A 41 14.69 20.71 23.41
CA ALA A 41 15.57 20.76 22.25
C ALA A 41 16.74 19.79 22.39
N ILE A 42 16.78 18.79 21.50
CA ILE A 42 17.77 17.71 21.49
C ILE A 42 18.67 17.90 20.26
N PHE A 43 19.84 18.50 20.47
CA PHE A 43 20.91 18.62 19.47
C PHE A 43 21.96 17.51 19.63
N GLY A 44 22.17 17.02 20.86
CA GLY A 44 23.08 15.93 21.19
C GLY A 44 22.41 14.56 21.22
N LYS A 45 22.98 13.62 21.98
CA LYS A 45 22.52 12.21 22.01
C LYS A 45 21.89 11.82 23.35
N ILE A 46 20.77 11.11 23.28
CA ILE A 46 20.23 10.37 24.42
C ILE A 46 20.55 8.90 24.18
N THR A 47 21.18 8.24 25.14
CA THR A 47 21.36 6.79 25.06
C THR A 47 20.83 6.09 26.29
N ALA A 48 20.36 4.86 26.10
CA ALA A 48 19.85 4.03 27.17
C ALA A 48 20.29 2.58 26.97
N ALA A 49 20.49 1.84 28.06
CA ALA A 49 20.66 0.40 27.99
C ALA A 49 19.43 -0.27 27.35
N ASP A 50 19.63 -1.45 26.76
CA ASP A 50 18.61 -2.18 25.99
C ASP A 50 17.36 -2.55 26.81
N ASN A 51 17.52 -2.71 28.13
CA ASN A 51 16.42 -3.00 29.05
C ASN A 51 15.71 -1.75 29.58
N ILE A 52 16.03 -0.55 29.09
CA ILE A 52 15.45 0.71 29.56
C ILE A 52 14.54 1.32 28.49
N ALA A 53 13.28 1.56 28.88
CA ALA A 53 12.35 2.40 28.15
C ALA A 53 12.46 3.85 28.65
N VAL A 54 12.81 4.78 27.76
CA VAL A 54 12.91 6.21 28.06
C VAL A 54 11.63 6.90 27.62
N TRP A 55 10.98 7.60 28.55
CA TRP A 55 9.84 8.45 28.26
C TRP A 55 10.30 9.90 28.39
N LEU A 56 10.09 10.69 27.34
CA LEU A 56 10.27 12.14 27.35
C LEU A 56 8.90 12.79 27.19
N VAL A 57 8.44 13.40 28.27
CA VAL A 57 7.13 14.03 28.38
C VAL A 57 7.35 15.53 28.50
N ASN A 58 6.92 16.28 27.47
CA ASN A 58 7.00 17.73 27.49
C ASN A 58 5.78 18.35 26.78
N PRO A 59 4.79 18.86 27.53
CA PRO A 59 3.60 19.49 26.97
C PRO A 59 3.86 20.72 26.10
N ALA A 60 5.04 21.35 26.21
CA ALA A 60 5.40 22.49 25.36
C ALA A 60 5.97 22.06 23.99
N GLY A 61 6.32 20.78 23.81
CA GLY A 61 6.87 20.25 22.56
C GLY A 61 8.24 19.58 22.73
N ILE A 62 8.61 18.77 21.74
CA ILE A 62 9.88 18.03 21.70
C ILE A 62 10.46 18.15 20.30
N THR A 63 11.72 18.56 20.19
CA THR A 63 12.43 18.68 18.92
C THR A 63 13.76 17.96 18.97
N PHE A 64 13.92 16.92 18.14
CA PHE A 64 15.22 16.38 17.76
C PHE A 64 15.71 17.13 16.53
N ASN A 65 16.76 17.93 16.71
CA ASN A 65 17.39 18.69 15.62
C ASN A 65 18.24 17.76 14.74
N SER A 66 18.79 18.28 13.64
CA SER A 66 19.48 17.50 12.61
C SER A 66 20.67 16.65 13.10
N THR A 67 21.26 16.99 14.24
CA THR A 67 22.32 16.20 14.89
C THR A 67 21.81 15.37 16.06
N GLY A 68 20.59 15.63 16.52
CA GLY A 68 19.95 15.00 17.65
C GLY A 68 19.74 13.51 17.43
N GLY A 69 19.77 12.73 18.50
CA GLY A 69 19.41 11.33 18.37
C GLY A 69 19.13 10.58 19.65
N PHE A 70 18.55 9.40 19.47
CA PHE A 70 18.26 8.42 20.52
C PHE A 70 18.80 7.04 20.13
N SER A 71 19.34 6.30 21.09
CA SER A 71 19.73 4.89 20.93
C SER A 71 19.48 4.14 22.23
N GLY A 72 18.64 3.10 22.23
CA GLY A 72 18.47 2.27 23.43
C GLY A 72 17.34 1.25 23.35
N GLY A 73 16.80 0.86 24.51
CA GLY A 73 15.74 -0.14 24.61
C GLY A 73 14.43 0.29 23.96
N SER A 74 13.77 1.33 24.46
CA SER A 74 12.55 1.87 23.86
C SER A 74 12.43 3.38 24.10
N LEU A 75 11.69 4.07 23.24
CA LEU A 75 11.47 5.50 23.34
C LEU A 75 9.98 5.84 23.27
N VAL A 76 9.51 6.62 24.23
CA VAL A 76 8.20 7.27 24.17
C VAL A 76 8.40 8.78 24.20
N LEU A 77 7.96 9.47 23.16
CA LEU A 77 7.91 10.91 23.07
C LEU A 77 6.47 11.35 23.20
N THR A 78 6.18 12.30 24.08
CA THR A 78 4.81 12.78 24.20
C THR A 78 4.72 14.25 24.60
N THR A 79 3.77 14.95 23.98
CA THR A 79 3.29 16.26 24.45
C THR A 79 2.04 16.13 25.31
N ALA A 80 1.59 14.91 25.56
CA ALA A 80 0.53 14.64 26.52
C ALA A 80 0.99 14.98 27.94
N ALA A 81 0.10 15.54 28.75
CA ALA A 81 0.34 15.56 30.19
C ALA A 81 0.22 14.11 30.72
N LEU A 82 1.13 13.75 31.63
CA LEU A 82 0.98 12.54 32.42
C LEU A 82 0.00 12.81 33.57
N THR A 83 -1.12 12.11 33.58
CA THR A 83 -2.03 12.06 34.73
C THR A 83 -1.90 10.70 35.40
N ASP A 84 -1.58 10.71 36.69
CA ASP A 84 -1.53 9.51 37.51
C ASP A 84 -2.93 9.22 38.07
N ASN A 85 -3.45 8.01 37.83
CA ASN A 85 -4.71 7.54 38.41
C ASN A 85 -4.51 6.33 39.35
N GLY A 86 -3.32 6.18 39.93
CA GLY A 86 -3.04 5.27 41.05
C GLY A 86 -2.88 3.77 40.71
N ALA A 87 -3.22 3.33 39.49
CA ALA A 87 -3.01 1.95 39.02
C ALA A 87 -2.51 1.83 37.57
N THR A 88 -2.66 2.89 36.77
CA THR A 88 -2.18 2.98 35.38
C THR A 88 -1.75 4.42 35.15
N GLN A 89 -0.61 4.64 34.47
CA GLN A 89 -0.33 5.99 33.98
C GLN A 89 -1.12 6.21 32.71
N ARG A 90 -1.94 7.27 32.69
CA ARG A 90 -2.69 7.66 31.51
C ARG A 90 -2.04 8.90 30.92
N LEU A 91 -1.64 8.81 29.65
CA LEU A 91 -1.32 9.98 28.86
C LEU A 91 -2.63 10.66 28.50
N LEU A 92 -2.79 11.91 28.89
CA LEU A 92 -3.90 12.74 28.43
C LEU A 92 -3.30 13.94 27.73
N VAL A 93 -3.45 14.04 26.41
CA VAL A 93 -3.07 15.27 25.71
C VAL A 93 -4.21 16.24 25.95
N ALA A 94 -3.90 17.40 26.54
CA ALA A 94 -4.87 18.47 26.65
C ALA A 94 -5.29 18.90 25.23
N ASP A 95 -6.60 19.09 25.03
CA ASP A 95 -7.23 19.30 23.72
C ASP A 95 -6.80 20.58 22.99
N ASP A 96 -6.07 21.48 23.66
CA ASP A 96 -5.83 22.86 23.24
C ASP A 96 -4.36 23.24 23.02
N ASN A 97 -3.40 22.34 23.28
CA ASN A 97 -1.99 22.65 23.09
C ASN A 97 -1.47 22.18 21.72
N ALA A 98 -1.21 23.14 20.82
CA ALA A 98 -0.64 22.94 19.48
C ALA A 98 0.82 22.41 19.48
N ALA A 99 1.28 21.88 20.61
CA ALA A 99 2.63 21.38 20.80
C ALA A 99 2.96 20.26 19.82
N SER A 100 4.20 20.29 19.34
CA SER A 100 4.67 19.39 18.29
C SER A 100 5.79 18.48 18.76
N ILE A 101 5.84 17.28 18.19
CA ILE A 101 7.05 16.46 18.13
C ILE A 101 7.66 16.64 16.74
N THR A 102 8.89 17.18 16.70
CA THR A 102 9.65 17.35 15.46
C THR A 102 10.90 16.50 15.50
N ILE A 103 11.10 15.70 14.45
CA ILE A 103 12.31 14.90 14.22
C ILE A 103 12.88 15.41 12.90
N ALA A 104 13.83 16.35 12.99
CA ALA A 104 14.37 17.07 11.83
C ALA A 104 15.14 16.15 10.88
N SER A 105 15.30 16.59 9.63
CA SER A 105 16.18 15.90 8.69
C SER A 105 17.61 15.79 9.26
N GLY A 106 18.19 14.59 9.22
CA GLY A 106 19.48 14.26 9.85
C GLY A 106 19.34 13.68 11.26
N ALA A 107 18.27 13.98 12.00
CA ALA A 107 18.02 13.38 13.31
C ALA A 107 17.86 11.86 13.16
N SER A 108 18.32 11.10 14.15
CA SER A 108 18.23 9.63 14.12
C SER A 108 17.76 9.05 15.45
N LEU A 109 16.67 8.30 15.44
CA LEU A 109 16.12 7.61 16.60
C LEU A 109 16.19 6.09 16.36
N PHE A 110 16.94 5.40 17.20
CA PHE A 110 17.12 3.95 17.17
C PHE A 110 16.63 3.32 18.46
N ALA A 111 15.75 2.33 18.37
CA ALA A 111 15.33 1.52 19.50
C ALA A 111 15.37 0.04 19.14
N ARG A 112 15.78 -0.81 20.07
CA ARG A 112 15.72 -2.27 19.89
C ARG A 112 14.31 -2.82 20.13
N GLY A 113 13.60 -2.21 21.06
CA GLY A 113 12.16 -2.34 21.25
C GLY A 113 11.43 -1.30 20.40
N SER A 114 10.49 -0.57 20.98
CA SER A 114 9.62 0.30 20.18
C SER A 114 9.93 1.79 20.30
N ILE A 115 9.52 2.56 19.28
CA ILE A 115 9.47 4.02 19.30
C ILE A 115 8.03 4.47 19.16
N VAL A 116 7.54 5.23 20.13
CA VAL A 116 6.18 5.80 20.12
C VAL A 116 6.28 7.32 20.23
N ALA A 117 5.61 8.05 19.34
CA ALA A 117 5.45 9.50 19.43
C ALA A 117 3.97 9.86 19.51
N VAL A 118 3.58 10.64 20.52
CA VAL A 118 2.19 11.07 20.76
C VAL A 118 2.12 12.59 20.89
N ALA A 119 1.55 13.28 19.91
CA ALA A 119 1.37 14.73 19.94
C ALA A 119 0.31 15.17 18.94
N GLN A 120 -0.27 16.36 19.11
CA GLN A 120 -1.20 16.88 18.10
C GLN A 120 -0.53 17.08 16.74
N ASN A 121 0.72 17.56 16.74
CA ASN A 121 1.51 17.76 15.52
C ASN A 121 2.77 16.89 15.57
N ILE A 122 2.96 16.01 14.59
CA ILE A 122 4.17 15.20 14.45
C ILE A 122 4.77 15.44 13.08
N SER A 123 6.02 15.89 13.04
CA SER A 123 6.81 16.06 11.81
C SER A 123 8.08 15.22 11.90
N ALA A 124 8.13 14.11 11.16
CA ALA A 124 9.24 13.17 11.14
C ALA A 124 9.96 13.21 9.78
N ALA A 125 10.96 14.08 9.65
CA ALA A 125 11.84 14.19 8.49
C ALA A 125 13.19 13.46 8.67
N GLY A 126 13.54 13.06 9.90
CA GLY A 126 14.72 12.26 10.22
C GLY A 126 14.51 10.75 10.05
N ARG A 127 15.45 9.95 10.55
CA ARG A 127 15.36 8.49 10.58
C ARG A 127 14.78 8.01 11.91
N ILE A 128 13.75 7.17 11.85
CA ILE A 128 13.17 6.45 12.99
C ILE A 128 13.29 4.96 12.69
N ALA A 129 13.97 4.22 13.55
CA ALA A 129 14.22 2.80 13.35
C ALA A 129 14.03 2.04 14.66
N ALA A 130 13.09 1.11 14.66
CA ALA A 130 12.88 0.14 15.72
C ALA A 130 13.49 -1.20 15.27
N ASP A 131 14.82 -1.26 15.18
CA ASP A 131 15.59 -2.42 14.74
C ASP A 131 16.76 -2.73 15.69
N ASN A 132 17.26 -3.97 15.64
CA ASN A 132 18.34 -4.42 16.53
C ASN A 132 19.72 -3.86 16.18
N THR A 133 19.85 -3.07 15.11
CA THR A 133 21.16 -2.77 14.49
C THR A 133 21.59 -1.32 14.60
N GLY A 134 20.71 -0.41 15.06
CA GLY A 134 21.07 0.97 15.32
C GLY A 134 21.84 1.18 16.63
N SER A 135 23.11 1.60 16.54
CA SER A 135 23.83 2.23 17.66
C SER A 135 24.66 3.41 17.17
N PHE A 136 24.81 4.42 18.03
CA PHE A 136 25.78 5.50 17.79
C PHE A 136 27.16 5.03 18.25
N ASN A 137 28.17 5.21 17.40
CA ASN A 137 29.56 5.07 17.86
C ASN A 137 29.93 6.22 18.83
N ALA A 138 31.08 6.13 19.49
CA ALA A 138 31.57 7.18 20.39
C ALA A 138 31.76 8.54 19.71
N ALA A 139 31.83 8.58 18.37
CA ALA A 139 31.91 9.79 17.55
C ALA A 139 30.53 10.28 17.04
N GLY A 140 29.43 9.66 17.45
CA GLY A 140 28.06 10.05 17.09
C GLY A 140 27.62 9.65 15.68
N THR A 141 28.42 8.88 14.94
CA THR A 141 28.06 8.32 13.62
C THR A 141 27.19 7.09 13.77
N VAL A 142 26.17 6.96 12.92
CA VAL A 142 25.32 5.76 12.84
C VAL A 142 26.14 4.61 12.26
N ILE A 143 26.30 3.53 13.01
CA ILE A 143 26.81 2.27 12.46
C ILE A 143 25.62 1.54 11.87
N ASN A 144 25.54 1.44 10.54
CA ASN A 144 24.55 0.60 9.86
C ASN A 144 25.10 -0.82 9.80
N ASP A 145 24.63 -1.73 10.66
CA ASP A 145 24.90 -3.16 10.50
C ASP A 145 23.87 -3.77 9.52
N ALA A 146 24.35 -4.63 8.62
CA ALA A 146 23.74 -4.87 7.32
C ALA A 146 22.53 -5.81 7.30
N VAL A 147 21.93 -6.17 8.44
CA VAL A 147 20.83 -7.14 8.51
C VAL A 147 19.73 -6.63 9.44
N HIS A 148 18.57 -6.29 8.88
CA HIS A 148 17.43 -5.72 9.62
C HIS A 148 16.46 -6.84 9.96
N ASP A 149 16.53 -7.39 11.17
CA ASP A 149 15.60 -8.43 11.65
C ASP A 149 14.39 -7.87 12.43
N GLY A 150 14.22 -6.53 12.44
CA GLY A 150 12.95 -5.84 12.69
C GLY A 150 12.11 -6.42 13.83
N VAL A 151 12.63 -6.40 15.06
CA VAL A 151 11.88 -6.91 16.24
C VAL A 151 11.03 -5.82 16.90
N GLY A 152 11.39 -4.54 16.70
CA GLY A 152 10.77 -3.41 17.35
C GLY A 152 9.68 -2.72 16.53
N ASP A 153 8.74 -2.05 17.18
CA ASP A 153 7.63 -1.37 16.51
C ASP A 153 7.75 0.15 16.51
N VAL A 154 7.25 0.83 15.48
CA VAL A 154 7.12 2.28 15.45
C VAL A 154 5.64 2.68 15.45
N ALA A 155 5.25 3.61 16.33
CA ALA A 155 3.93 4.22 16.32
C ALA A 155 4.02 5.75 16.35
N LEU A 156 3.42 6.41 15.36
CA LEU A 156 3.23 7.86 15.36
C LEU A 156 1.73 8.14 15.54
N VAL A 157 1.37 8.79 16.65
CA VAL A 157 -0.01 8.98 17.08
C VAL A 157 -0.31 10.47 17.22
N ALA A 158 -0.97 11.01 16.20
CA ALA A 158 -1.64 12.30 16.28
C ALA A 158 -3.06 12.11 16.79
N ALA A 159 -3.26 12.24 18.11
CA ALA A 159 -4.55 12.16 18.78
C ALA A 159 -4.46 12.86 20.16
N THR A 160 -5.60 13.29 20.74
CA THR A 160 -5.59 13.93 22.07
C THR A 160 -5.87 12.96 23.23
N ASP A 161 -6.58 11.86 23.00
CA ASP A 161 -6.92 10.88 24.03
C ASP A 161 -6.29 9.51 23.70
N VAL A 162 -5.09 9.27 24.23
CA VAL A 162 -4.31 8.05 23.98
C VAL A 162 -3.91 7.41 25.31
N ILE A 163 -4.45 6.22 25.57
CA ILE A 163 -4.01 5.39 26.69
C ILE A 163 -2.80 4.58 26.21
N VAL A 164 -1.63 4.87 26.78
CA VAL A 164 -0.42 4.07 26.57
C VAL A 164 -0.18 3.23 27.83
N PRO A 165 -0.24 1.89 27.77
CA PRO A 165 0.08 1.05 28.90
C PRO A 165 1.56 1.20 29.24
N THR A 166 1.87 1.18 30.54
CA THR A 166 3.22 1.36 31.06
C THR A 166 4.08 0.10 31.02
N ASP A 167 3.57 -1.01 30.45
CA ASP A 167 4.29 -2.28 30.44
C ASP A 167 5.54 -2.21 29.56
N VAL A 168 6.67 -2.45 30.21
CA VAL A 168 8.00 -2.48 29.62
C VAL A 168 8.16 -3.78 28.85
N GLY A 169 7.98 -3.71 27.53
CA GLY A 169 8.17 -4.85 26.63
C GLY A 169 7.43 -4.70 25.30
N SER A 170 6.34 -3.93 25.28
CA SER A 170 5.69 -3.53 24.03
C SER A 170 4.77 -2.33 24.29
N PRO A 171 5.22 -1.09 24.06
CA PRO A 171 4.35 0.09 24.18
C PRO A 171 3.25 0.14 23.08
N LEU A 172 3.00 -0.96 22.36
CA LEU A 172 1.99 -1.06 21.30
C LEU A 172 0.56 -1.33 21.78
N GLY A 173 0.33 -1.54 23.08
CA GLY A 173 -1.02 -1.64 23.65
C GLY A 173 -1.78 -0.31 23.68
N LEU A 174 -1.61 0.56 22.68
CA LEU A 174 -2.23 1.88 22.62
C LEU A 174 -3.74 1.71 22.46
N THR A 175 -4.54 2.34 23.33
CA THR A 175 -5.99 2.47 23.14
C THR A 175 -6.34 3.93 22.89
N ILE A 176 -6.97 4.24 21.78
CA ILE A 176 -7.55 5.57 21.52
C ILE A 176 -8.98 5.55 22.06
N THR A 177 -9.26 6.27 23.14
CA THR A 177 -10.50 6.10 23.91
C THR A 177 -11.72 6.74 23.26
N ALA A 178 -11.53 7.90 22.61
CA ALA A 178 -12.66 8.72 22.12
C ALA A 178 -12.51 9.23 20.68
N GLY A 179 -11.35 9.06 20.04
CA GLY A 179 -11.13 9.52 18.66
C GLY A 179 -11.42 11.02 18.51
N THR A 180 -10.68 11.86 19.23
CA THR A 180 -10.92 13.30 19.24
C THR A 180 -10.64 13.93 17.87
N ARG A 181 -11.49 14.87 17.47
CA ARG A 181 -11.29 15.66 16.25
C ARG A 181 -10.11 16.60 16.45
N LEU A 182 -9.07 16.41 15.66
CA LEU A 182 -7.96 17.34 15.64
C LEU A 182 -8.27 18.46 14.66
N GLY A 183 -8.40 19.70 15.15
CA GLY A 183 -8.73 20.85 14.29
C GLY A 183 -7.64 21.16 13.26
N THR A 184 -6.36 21.06 13.66
CA THR A 184 -5.20 21.40 12.81
C THR A 184 -4.06 20.38 12.92
N ALA A 185 -4.30 19.17 13.44
CA ALA A 185 -3.21 18.20 13.58
C ALA A 185 -2.61 17.85 12.23
N THR A 186 -1.29 17.93 12.16
CA THR A 186 -0.51 17.43 11.04
C THR A 186 0.35 16.26 11.49
N LEU A 187 0.16 15.10 10.86
CA LEU A 187 1.10 14.00 10.93
C LEU A 187 1.83 13.94 9.57
N ALA A 188 3.09 14.34 9.56
CA ALA A 188 3.96 14.29 8.39
C ALA A 188 5.14 13.36 8.66
N ALA A 189 5.36 12.38 7.79
CA ALA A 189 6.54 11.51 7.80
C ALA A 189 7.23 11.62 6.44
N ASN A 190 8.30 12.44 6.41
CA ASN A 190 9.09 12.74 5.21
C ASN A 190 10.48 12.07 5.23
N GLY A 191 10.83 11.41 6.34
CA GLY A 191 12.07 10.67 6.50
C GLY A 191 11.89 9.15 6.38
N THR A 192 12.88 8.39 6.85
CA THR A 192 12.81 6.92 6.86
C THR A 192 12.23 6.42 8.17
N ILE A 193 11.19 5.59 8.11
CA ILE A 193 10.61 4.92 9.28
C ILE A 193 10.70 3.40 9.07
N SER A 194 11.36 2.68 9.97
CA SER A 194 11.49 1.21 9.94
C SER A 194 11.14 0.57 11.28
N GLY A 195 10.48 -0.58 11.23
CA GLY A 195 10.14 -1.43 12.38
C GLY A 195 9.44 -2.71 11.91
N ALA A 196 9.23 -3.67 12.80
CA ALA A 196 8.42 -4.87 12.60
C ALA A 196 7.01 -4.48 12.16
N ASN A 197 6.40 -3.58 12.93
CA ASN A 197 5.15 -2.90 12.59
C ASN A 197 5.38 -1.39 12.60
N VAL A 198 4.88 -0.70 11.57
CA VAL A 198 4.80 0.76 11.55
C VAL A 198 3.34 1.16 11.58
N ARG A 199 2.91 1.82 12.66
CA ARG A 199 1.55 2.32 12.84
C ARG A 199 1.54 3.83 12.82
N MET A 200 0.61 4.40 12.06
CA MET A 200 0.42 5.85 12.00
C MET A 200 -1.06 6.14 12.21
N PHE A 201 -1.38 6.88 13.26
CA PHE A 201 -2.73 7.27 13.62
C PHE A 201 -2.85 8.78 13.55
N GLY A 202 -3.82 9.28 12.79
CA GLY A 202 -4.14 10.70 12.72
C GLY A 202 -5.61 10.88 12.36
N THR A 203 -6.35 11.62 13.18
CA THR A 203 -7.75 11.99 12.91
C THR A 203 -7.81 13.43 12.37
N ALA A 204 -7.21 13.66 11.20
CA ALA A 204 -7.29 14.94 10.52
C ALA A 204 -8.17 14.81 9.27
N ALA A 205 -9.11 15.74 9.10
CA ALA A 205 -9.89 15.89 7.86
C ALA A 205 -9.01 16.23 6.63
N ASN A 206 -7.71 16.52 6.83
CA ASN A 206 -6.79 17.04 5.82
C ASN A 206 -5.39 16.36 5.90
N ALA A 207 -5.30 15.04 6.06
CA ALA A 207 -4.01 14.36 5.90
C ALA A 207 -3.54 14.44 4.44
N VAL A 208 -2.80 15.50 4.10
CA VAL A 208 -2.25 15.75 2.76
C VAL A 208 -0.93 14.98 2.65
N GLU A 209 -0.98 13.83 1.99
CA GLU A 209 0.16 13.06 1.50
C GLU A 209 1.06 12.41 2.57
N LEU A 210 1.07 11.07 2.57
CA LEU A 210 1.97 10.26 3.37
C LEU A 210 2.89 9.50 2.42
N LEU A 211 4.16 9.89 2.31
CA LEU A 211 5.15 9.16 1.55
C LEU A 211 5.83 8.12 2.45
N LEU A 212 5.32 6.89 2.43
CA LEU A 212 5.87 5.79 3.22
C LEU A 212 6.89 4.99 2.40
N ASN A 213 8.16 5.06 2.80
CA ASN A 213 9.15 4.07 2.39
C ASN A 213 9.07 2.87 3.35
N VAL A 214 8.29 1.86 2.97
CA VAL A 214 8.05 0.65 3.77
C VAL A 214 9.11 -0.40 3.41
N ASN A 215 9.79 -0.96 4.42
CA ASN A 215 10.69 -2.10 4.23
C ASN A 215 9.92 -3.28 3.63
N SER A 216 10.54 -4.06 2.73
CA SER A 216 9.93 -5.23 2.08
C SER A 216 9.40 -6.31 3.04
N ALA A 217 9.84 -6.33 4.29
CA ALA A 217 9.35 -7.25 5.32
C ALA A 217 8.20 -6.68 6.19
N ALA A 218 7.87 -5.40 6.08
CA ALA A 218 6.88 -4.77 6.96
C ALA A 218 5.46 -4.88 6.38
N SER A 219 4.50 -5.26 7.24
CA SER A 219 3.07 -5.19 6.93
C SER A 219 2.57 -3.76 7.16
N LEU A 220 2.10 -3.08 6.11
CA LEU A 220 1.49 -1.76 6.23
C LEU A 220 -0.04 -1.91 6.34
N THR A 221 -0.60 -1.61 7.51
CA THR A 221 -2.04 -1.37 7.67
C THR A 221 -2.27 0.14 7.76
N ALA A 222 -2.77 0.75 6.69
CA ALA A 222 -3.15 2.16 6.67
C ALA A 222 -4.68 2.27 6.61
N THR A 223 -5.29 2.72 7.70
CA THR A 223 -6.74 3.01 7.76
C THR A 223 -6.94 4.51 7.65
N ALA A 224 -7.41 5.01 6.51
CA ALA A 224 -7.85 6.40 6.44
C ALA A 224 -9.26 6.53 7.02
N VAL A 225 -9.41 7.40 8.02
CA VAL A 225 -10.72 7.88 8.45
C VAL A 225 -10.96 9.20 7.71
N SER A 226 -11.95 9.23 6.81
CA SER A 226 -12.35 10.42 6.02
C SER A 226 -11.38 10.91 4.91
N GLY A 227 -10.48 10.07 4.37
CA GLY A 227 -9.52 10.51 3.35
C GLY A 227 -8.92 9.42 2.44
N ARG A 228 -8.08 9.85 1.50
CA ARG A 228 -7.37 9.00 0.52
C ARG A 228 -6.08 8.44 1.14
N VAL A 229 -5.91 7.12 1.12
CA VAL A 229 -4.61 6.48 1.42
C VAL A 229 -3.77 6.47 0.13
N VAL A 230 -2.63 7.16 0.13
CA VAL A 230 -1.62 7.05 -0.95
C VAL A 230 -0.48 6.19 -0.45
N ILE A 231 -0.26 5.04 -1.07
CA ILE A 231 0.93 4.22 -0.85
C ILE A 231 1.78 4.36 -2.11
N ALA A 232 2.82 5.18 -2.03
CA ALA A 232 3.84 5.26 -3.05
C ALA A 232 5.07 4.47 -2.57
N SER A 233 5.18 3.21 -3.00
CA SER A 233 6.43 2.46 -2.83
C SER A 233 7.40 2.83 -3.95
N GLY A 234 8.56 3.39 -3.59
CA GLY A 234 9.67 3.61 -4.52
C GLY A 234 10.60 2.40 -4.66
N VAL A 235 10.32 1.30 -3.96
CA VAL A 235 11.18 0.11 -3.90
C VAL A 235 10.46 -1.10 -4.49
N ALA A 236 11.08 -1.72 -5.50
CA ALA A 236 10.72 -3.04 -5.97
C ALA A 236 11.05 -4.05 -4.86
N GLY A 237 10.08 -4.30 -3.97
CA GLY A 237 10.18 -5.27 -2.89
C GLY A 237 9.36 -6.52 -3.20
N ASP A 238 9.78 -7.65 -2.62
CA ASP A 238 9.01 -8.88 -2.64
C ASP A 238 7.69 -8.70 -1.88
N GLY A 239 6.56 -9.01 -2.52
CA GLY A 239 5.27 -9.18 -1.83
C GLY A 239 4.57 -7.93 -1.26
N LEU A 240 4.42 -6.84 -2.03
CA LEU A 240 3.53 -5.74 -1.62
C LEU A 240 2.05 -6.18 -1.63
N THR A 241 1.50 -6.44 -0.45
CA THR A 241 0.07 -6.67 -0.24
C THR A 241 -0.57 -5.40 0.32
N ILE A 242 -1.46 -4.76 -0.46
CA ILE A 242 -2.32 -3.68 0.04
C ILE A 242 -3.71 -4.29 0.24
N GLY A 243 -3.96 -4.79 1.44
CA GLY A 243 -5.24 -5.39 1.83
C GLY A 243 -5.97 -4.53 2.86
N GLY A 244 -7.30 -4.54 2.81
CA GLY A 244 -8.12 -4.03 3.92
C GLY A 244 -8.39 -2.52 3.90
N VAL A 245 -8.29 -1.85 2.75
CA VAL A 245 -8.84 -0.49 2.62
C VAL A 245 -10.37 -0.59 2.57
N ALA A 246 -10.97 -0.72 3.75
CA ALA A 246 -12.40 -0.64 3.97
C ALA A 246 -12.77 0.82 4.22
N ALA A 247 -13.75 1.33 3.48
CA ALA A 247 -14.39 2.57 3.87
C ALA A 247 -15.26 2.30 5.10
N ASP A 248 -15.27 3.24 6.06
CA ASP A 248 -16.39 3.29 7.01
C ASP A 248 -17.67 3.72 6.27
N ASN A 249 -18.82 3.61 6.94
CA ASN A 249 -20.18 3.55 6.37
C ASN A 249 -20.63 4.69 5.43
N ASN A 250 -19.77 5.64 5.05
CA ASN A 250 -20.02 6.68 4.04
C ASN A 250 -18.76 7.13 3.25
N GLY A 251 -17.60 6.47 3.40
CA GLY A 251 -16.35 6.83 2.71
C GLY A 251 -16.13 6.12 1.37
N THR A 252 -15.26 6.66 0.52
CA THR A 252 -14.70 5.92 -0.63
C THR A 252 -13.28 5.47 -0.28
N ALA A 253 -13.08 4.18 -0.08
CA ALA A 253 -11.75 3.59 0.02
C ALA A 253 -11.18 3.47 -1.39
N SER A 254 -10.15 4.25 -1.72
CA SER A 254 -9.53 4.22 -3.05
C SER A 254 -8.03 3.99 -2.97
N ILE A 255 -7.52 3.05 -3.77
CA ILE A 255 -6.09 2.94 -4.04
C ILE A 255 -5.81 3.71 -5.33
N SER A 256 -4.93 4.71 -5.26
CA SER A 256 -4.46 5.43 -6.45
C SER A 256 -2.96 5.44 -6.53
N THR A 257 -2.44 4.93 -7.65
CA THR A 257 -1.01 4.92 -7.95
C THR A 257 -0.73 5.86 -9.11
N ALA A 258 0.22 6.78 -8.89
CA ALA A 258 0.82 7.60 -9.93
C ALA A 258 2.18 6.99 -10.29
N GLY A 259 2.31 6.44 -11.50
CA GLY A 259 3.53 5.75 -11.95
C GLY A 259 3.42 4.22 -11.91
N THR A 260 4.56 3.52 -11.94
CA THR A 260 4.58 2.05 -11.98
C THR A 260 4.61 1.47 -10.57
N LEU A 261 3.61 0.64 -10.23
CA LEU A 261 3.65 -0.22 -9.04
C LEU A 261 4.23 -1.58 -9.42
N SER A 262 5.33 -2.02 -8.80
CA SER A 262 5.99 -3.29 -9.13
C SER A 262 6.15 -4.20 -7.91
N GLY A 263 5.94 -5.51 -8.07
CA GLY A 263 6.16 -6.49 -7.00
C GLY A 263 6.11 -7.94 -7.50
N THR A 264 6.68 -8.89 -6.74
CA THR A 264 6.69 -10.33 -7.11
C THR A 264 5.33 -11.01 -7.05
N ALA A 265 4.38 -10.48 -6.29
CA ALA A 265 2.96 -10.83 -6.31
C ALA A 265 2.20 -9.59 -5.87
N LEU A 266 1.33 -9.06 -6.74
CA LEU A 266 0.56 -7.85 -6.45
C LEU A 266 -0.87 -8.25 -6.10
N GLN A 267 -1.25 -8.03 -4.85
CA GLN A 267 -2.63 -8.19 -4.41
C GLN A 267 -3.15 -6.84 -3.91
N LEU A 268 -4.14 -6.30 -4.62
CA LEU A 268 -4.81 -5.05 -4.26
C LEU A 268 -6.29 -5.35 -4.03
N VAL A 269 -6.73 -5.24 -2.79
CA VAL A 269 -8.12 -5.51 -2.39
C VAL A 269 -8.68 -4.28 -1.68
N THR A 270 -9.73 -3.70 -2.25
CA THR A 270 -10.44 -2.56 -1.67
C THR A 270 -11.95 -2.74 -1.77
N SER A 271 -12.67 -2.17 -0.81
CA SER A 271 -14.15 -2.10 -0.85
C SER A 271 -14.68 -0.99 -1.76
N GLY A 272 -13.83 -0.03 -2.16
CA GLY A 272 -14.19 1.07 -3.06
C GLY A 272 -13.45 0.97 -4.39
N ASN A 273 -13.18 2.11 -5.05
CA ASN A 273 -12.65 2.12 -6.42
C ASN A 273 -11.12 1.97 -6.46
N LEU A 274 -10.61 1.18 -7.39
CA LEU A 274 -9.19 1.12 -7.73
C LEU A 274 -8.95 1.96 -8.99
N ALA A 275 -8.07 2.95 -8.90
CA ALA A 275 -7.71 3.80 -10.04
C ALA A 275 -6.20 4.00 -10.14
N ALA A 276 -5.55 3.41 -11.13
CA ALA A 276 -4.12 3.66 -11.39
C ALA A 276 -3.97 4.55 -12.63
N SER A 277 -3.20 5.62 -12.55
CA SER A 277 -2.86 6.42 -13.73
C SER A 277 -1.55 5.95 -14.40
N GLY A 278 -0.87 4.96 -13.81
CA GLY A 278 0.34 4.34 -14.34
C GLY A 278 0.24 2.81 -14.40
N SER A 279 1.39 2.13 -14.61
CA SER A 279 1.43 0.67 -14.82
C SER A 279 1.37 -0.11 -13.50
N LEU A 280 0.80 -1.31 -13.55
CA LEU A 280 0.92 -2.32 -12.49
C LEU A 280 1.73 -3.48 -13.06
N THR A 281 2.87 -3.80 -12.45
CA THR A 281 3.82 -4.78 -12.97
C THR A 281 4.13 -5.87 -11.94
N GLY A 282 3.74 -7.11 -12.23
CA GLY A 282 4.19 -8.30 -11.51
C GLY A 282 5.59 -8.70 -11.98
N THR A 283 6.60 -8.56 -11.12
CA THR A 283 8.02 -8.87 -11.40
C THR A 283 8.49 -10.02 -10.52
N GLY A 284 8.30 -11.27 -10.97
CA GLY A 284 8.67 -12.48 -10.23
C GLY A 284 8.26 -13.74 -10.98
N ASN A 285 8.84 -14.91 -10.67
CA ASN A 285 8.57 -16.19 -11.36
C ASN A 285 7.16 -16.76 -11.14
N ALA A 286 6.43 -16.23 -10.15
CA ALA A 286 5.03 -16.58 -9.86
C ALA A 286 4.18 -15.29 -9.71
N ALA A 287 4.52 -14.25 -10.48
CA ALA A 287 3.92 -12.94 -10.30
C ALA A 287 2.47 -12.85 -10.77
N ALA A 288 1.57 -13.30 -9.90
CA ALA A 288 0.17 -13.06 -10.04
C ALA A 288 -0.16 -11.60 -9.71
N ILE A 289 -1.04 -11.00 -10.52
CA ILE A 289 -1.71 -9.76 -10.14
C ILE A 289 -3.17 -10.09 -9.86
N ASN A 290 -3.61 -9.89 -8.62
CA ASN A 290 -4.97 -10.10 -8.17
C ASN A 290 -5.59 -8.77 -7.72
N LEU A 291 -6.57 -8.28 -8.47
CA LEU A 291 -7.26 -7.01 -8.18
C LEU A 291 -8.71 -7.29 -7.81
N ASN A 292 -9.17 -6.72 -6.69
CA ASN A 292 -10.56 -6.77 -6.26
C ASN A 292 -11.02 -5.40 -5.74
N ALA A 293 -12.00 -4.79 -6.39
CA ALA A 293 -12.50 -3.45 -6.09
C ALA A 293 -13.98 -3.26 -6.48
N ALA A 294 -14.61 -2.17 -6.04
CA ALA A 294 -15.94 -1.77 -6.49
C ALA A 294 -15.92 -1.47 -7.99
N ASP A 295 -15.24 -0.40 -8.43
CA ASP A 295 -14.89 -0.17 -9.83
C ASP A 295 -13.36 -0.20 -10.04
N ILE A 296 -12.92 -0.62 -11.22
CA ILE A 296 -11.50 -0.61 -11.62
C ILE A 296 -11.34 0.25 -12.87
N THR A 297 -10.63 1.38 -12.75
CA THR A 297 -10.51 2.36 -13.84
C THR A 297 -9.09 2.85 -14.03
N GLY A 298 -8.79 3.37 -15.23
CA GLY A 298 -7.56 4.11 -15.52
C GLY A 298 -6.29 3.28 -15.68
N ILE A 299 -6.26 2.04 -15.18
CA ILE A 299 -5.09 1.16 -15.29
C ILE A 299 -4.77 0.95 -16.76
N GLY A 300 -3.71 1.58 -17.24
CA GLY A 300 -3.27 1.42 -18.64
C GLY A 300 -3.74 2.46 -19.64
N ALA A 301 -4.40 3.54 -19.22
CA ALA A 301 -4.72 4.62 -20.15
C ALA A 301 -3.42 5.24 -20.75
N GLY A 302 -3.29 5.26 -22.08
CA GLY A 302 -2.10 5.78 -22.77
C GLY A 302 -0.93 4.78 -22.83
N ARG A 303 0.20 5.10 -22.18
CA ARG A 303 1.43 4.25 -22.15
C ARG A 303 1.52 3.31 -20.94
N ALA A 304 0.52 3.33 -20.06
CA ALA A 304 0.48 2.47 -18.89
C ALA A 304 0.01 1.05 -19.27
N SER A 305 0.35 0.04 -18.47
CA SER A 305 0.01 -1.36 -18.73
C SER A 305 -0.28 -2.13 -17.45
N LEU A 306 -1.16 -3.13 -17.52
CA LEU A 306 -1.26 -4.17 -16.50
C LEU A 306 -0.44 -5.37 -16.98
N SER A 307 0.70 -5.65 -16.33
CA SER A 307 1.67 -6.62 -16.83
C SER A 307 2.13 -7.62 -15.76
N ALA A 308 1.89 -8.91 -15.96
CA ALA A 308 2.44 -9.98 -15.15
C ALA A 308 3.54 -10.72 -15.92
N ALA A 309 4.79 -10.31 -15.73
CA ALA A 309 5.91 -10.76 -16.56
C ALA A 309 6.12 -12.28 -16.55
N ASN A 310 5.83 -12.95 -15.42
CA ASN A 310 5.87 -14.42 -15.36
C ASN A 310 4.68 -15.08 -14.62
N GLY A 311 3.54 -14.41 -14.51
CA GLY A 311 2.37 -14.97 -13.81
C GLY A 311 1.05 -14.68 -14.52
N SER A 312 -0.03 -15.03 -13.83
CA SER A 312 -1.41 -14.81 -14.30
C SER A 312 -1.94 -13.45 -13.83
N ILE A 313 -2.96 -12.94 -14.49
CA ILE A 313 -3.69 -11.74 -14.07
C ILE A 313 -5.14 -12.15 -13.79
N SER A 314 -5.61 -11.89 -12.57
CA SER A 314 -7.01 -12.04 -12.20
C SER A 314 -7.56 -10.71 -11.69
N VAL A 315 -8.62 -10.23 -12.34
CA VAL A 315 -9.26 -8.96 -12.00
C VAL A 315 -10.75 -9.19 -11.85
N THR A 316 -11.25 -8.91 -10.66
CA THR A 316 -12.69 -8.94 -10.37
C THR A 316 -13.12 -7.59 -9.85
N SER A 317 -14.22 -7.08 -10.39
CA SER A 317 -14.85 -5.84 -9.92
C SER A 317 -16.28 -6.14 -9.46
N LEU A 318 -16.84 -5.31 -8.58
CA LEU A 318 -18.28 -5.34 -8.25
C LEU A 318 -19.12 -4.49 -9.23
N GLY A 319 -18.46 -3.65 -10.03
CA GLY A 319 -19.05 -2.71 -10.99
C GLY A 319 -18.42 -2.87 -12.38
N SER A 320 -17.77 -1.82 -12.87
CA SER A 320 -17.14 -1.81 -14.21
C SER A 320 -15.62 -1.94 -14.15
N ILE A 321 -15.04 -2.49 -15.22
CA ILE A 321 -13.59 -2.56 -15.44
C ILE A 321 -13.25 -1.78 -16.72
N THR A 322 -12.28 -0.86 -16.63
CA THR A 322 -11.67 -0.19 -17.79
C THR A 322 -10.16 -0.27 -17.69
N LEU A 323 -9.55 -1.05 -18.58
CA LEU A 323 -8.09 -1.25 -18.66
C LEU A 323 -7.55 -0.83 -20.03
N GLY A 324 -6.29 -0.41 -20.07
CA GLY A 324 -5.52 -0.29 -21.31
C GLY A 324 -5.00 -1.64 -21.79
N SER A 325 -3.71 -1.71 -22.15
CA SER A 325 -3.08 -2.98 -22.54
C SER A 325 -2.85 -3.88 -21.33
N VAL A 326 -3.23 -5.15 -21.47
CA VAL A 326 -2.98 -6.21 -20.48
C VAL A 326 -2.00 -7.22 -21.07
N THR A 327 -0.99 -7.61 -20.31
CA THR A 327 -0.02 -8.62 -20.76
C THR A 327 0.31 -9.57 -19.62
N ALA A 328 0.08 -10.86 -19.82
CA ALA A 328 0.47 -11.88 -18.86
C ALA A 328 1.33 -12.94 -19.55
N ARG A 329 2.21 -13.57 -18.78
CA ARG A 329 2.84 -14.79 -19.26
C ARG A 329 1.85 -15.95 -19.21
N ASN A 330 1.11 -16.09 -18.11
CA ASN A 330 0.11 -17.15 -17.93
C ASN A 330 -1.30 -16.55 -18.14
N ASP A 331 -2.32 -17.15 -17.54
CA ASP A 331 -3.72 -16.83 -17.82
C ASP A 331 -4.09 -15.37 -17.52
N VAL A 332 -5.07 -14.86 -18.26
CA VAL A 332 -5.77 -13.62 -17.92
C VAL A 332 -7.25 -13.93 -17.73
N ALA A 333 -7.78 -13.60 -16.56
CA ALA A 333 -9.20 -13.69 -16.25
C ALA A 333 -9.72 -12.34 -15.75
N LEU A 334 -10.61 -11.70 -16.51
CA LEU A 334 -11.23 -10.43 -16.14
C LEU A 334 -12.75 -10.61 -16.03
N THR A 335 -13.33 -10.24 -14.87
CA THR A 335 -14.77 -10.36 -14.62
C THR A 335 -15.34 -9.05 -14.10
N ALA A 336 -16.28 -8.46 -14.86
CA ALA A 336 -17.05 -7.28 -14.49
C ALA A 336 -18.56 -7.58 -14.52
N PRO A 337 -19.32 -7.25 -13.46
CA PRO A 337 -20.77 -7.35 -13.49
C PRO A 337 -21.43 -6.40 -14.49
N VAL A 338 -20.90 -5.18 -14.65
CA VAL A 338 -21.46 -4.14 -15.53
C VAL A 338 -20.73 -4.16 -16.87
N ASP A 339 -19.83 -3.22 -17.13
CA ASP A 339 -19.09 -3.14 -18.39
C ASP A 339 -17.63 -3.54 -18.21
N LEU A 340 -17.07 -4.23 -19.21
CA LEU A 340 -15.65 -4.55 -19.31
C LEU A 340 -15.09 -3.90 -20.58
N THR A 341 -14.18 -2.95 -20.43
CA THR A 341 -13.44 -2.32 -21.54
C THR A 341 -11.95 -2.60 -21.41
N VAL A 342 -11.33 -3.10 -22.48
CA VAL A 342 -9.88 -3.36 -22.54
C VAL A 342 -9.24 -2.78 -23.80
N GLY A 343 -8.00 -2.29 -23.66
CA GLY A 343 -7.17 -1.77 -24.74
C GLY A 343 -6.55 -2.83 -25.65
N GLY A 344 -6.50 -4.08 -25.18
CA GLY A 344 -5.89 -5.23 -25.85
C GLY A 344 -5.28 -6.17 -24.81
N VAL A 345 -5.21 -7.47 -25.12
CA VAL A 345 -4.71 -8.48 -24.18
C VAL A 345 -3.79 -9.46 -24.88
N SER A 346 -2.62 -9.70 -24.29
CA SER A 346 -1.65 -10.69 -24.78
C SER A 346 -1.27 -11.68 -23.69
N VAL A 347 -1.40 -12.96 -23.99
CA VAL A 347 -1.04 -14.10 -23.15
C VAL A 347 -0.06 -14.99 -23.93
N THR A 348 1.08 -15.37 -23.34
CA THR A 348 2.23 -15.90 -24.12
C THR A 348 2.75 -17.28 -23.73
N SER A 349 2.32 -17.88 -22.61
CA SER A 349 2.81 -19.22 -22.23
C SER A 349 1.98 -20.31 -22.89
N LEU A 350 2.63 -21.45 -23.16
CA LEU A 350 2.13 -22.48 -24.07
C LEU A 350 0.68 -22.93 -23.81
N ALA A 351 0.20 -22.97 -22.57
CA ALA A 351 -1.14 -23.46 -22.23
C ALA A 351 -1.98 -22.39 -21.52
N ALA A 352 -1.71 -21.12 -21.82
CA ALA A 352 -2.37 -20.02 -21.12
C ALA A 352 -3.55 -19.43 -21.87
N ASP A 353 -4.61 -19.26 -21.11
CA ASP A 353 -5.93 -18.87 -21.59
C ASP A 353 -6.23 -17.39 -21.35
N LEU A 354 -7.11 -16.85 -22.19
CA LEU A 354 -7.69 -15.53 -22.03
C LEU A 354 -9.20 -15.66 -21.82
N THR A 355 -9.69 -15.27 -20.65
CA THR A 355 -11.11 -15.24 -20.32
C THR A 355 -11.56 -13.82 -19.97
N LEU A 356 -12.50 -13.27 -20.73
CA LEU A 356 -13.11 -11.96 -20.51
C LEU A 356 -14.63 -12.09 -20.30
N THR A 357 -15.14 -11.65 -19.16
CA THR A 357 -16.57 -11.76 -18.82
C THR A 357 -17.17 -10.42 -18.38
N ALA A 358 -18.20 -9.98 -19.09
CA ALA A 358 -19.13 -8.94 -18.68
C ALA A 358 -20.50 -9.57 -18.36
N THR A 359 -20.88 -9.70 -17.08
CA THR A 359 -22.05 -10.52 -16.72
C THR A 359 -23.39 -9.92 -17.17
N ALA A 360 -23.61 -8.63 -16.91
CA ALA A 360 -24.85 -7.94 -17.22
C ALA A 360 -24.72 -6.86 -18.32
N GLY A 361 -23.54 -6.26 -18.49
CA GLY A 361 -23.29 -5.22 -19.48
C GLY A 361 -22.43 -5.67 -20.66
N ASN A 362 -21.68 -4.73 -21.22
CA ASN A 362 -20.99 -4.90 -22.50
C ASN A 362 -19.51 -5.25 -22.31
N LEU A 363 -18.98 -6.04 -23.23
CA LEU A 363 -17.56 -6.28 -23.39
C LEU A 363 -17.05 -5.52 -24.62
N THR A 364 -16.22 -4.50 -24.38
CA THR A 364 -15.60 -3.70 -25.44
C THR A 364 -14.09 -3.94 -25.48
N VAL A 365 -13.60 -4.37 -26.63
CA VAL A 365 -12.19 -4.63 -26.86
C VAL A 365 -11.70 -3.69 -27.96
N THR A 366 -10.83 -2.75 -27.62
CA THR A 366 -10.41 -1.69 -28.54
C THR A 366 -9.11 -1.98 -29.30
N GLY A 367 -8.34 -2.98 -28.89
CA GLY A 367 -7.13 -3.47 -29.58
C GLY A 367 -7.04 -4.99 -29.59
N ALA A 368 -5.94 -5.54 -30.11
CA ALA A 368 -5.86 -6.97 -30.39
C ALA A 368 -5.96 -7.89 -29.14
N LEU A 369 -6.52 -9.09 -29.35
CA LEU A 369 -6.49 -10.19 -28.39
C LEU A 369 -5.60 -11.32 -28.90
N SER A 370 -4.74 -11.84 -28.04
CA SER A 370 -3.84 -12.94 -28.38
C SER A 370 -3.67 -13.87 -27.18
N ALA A 371 -3.95 -15.16 -27.36
CA ALA A 371 -3.67 -16.20 -26.38
C ALA A 371 -2.95 -17.39 -27.02
N SER A 372 -2.06 -18.01 -26.27
CA SER A 372 -1.32 -19.18 -26.72
C SER A 372 -2.21 -20.42 -26.83
N ASP A 373 -3.26 -20.51 -26.02
CA ASP A 373 -4.28 -21.57 -26.05
C ASP A 373 -5.68 -20.98 -26.35
N ASP A 374 -6.62 -20.94 -25.39
CA ASP A 374 -7.99 -20.52 -25.65
C ASP A 374 -8.25 -19.03 -25.43
N ILE A 375 -9.19 -18.47 -26.20
CA ILE A 375 -9.82 -17.18 -25.94
C ILE A 375 -11.32 -17.41 -25.72
N ALA A 376 -11.82 -17.08 -24.52
CA ALA A 376 -13.22 -17.15 -24.15
C ALA A 376 -13.77 -15.76 -23.78
N LEU A 377 -14.78 -15.30 -24.53
CA LEU A 377 -15.44 -14.03 -24.32
C LEU A 377 -16.92 -14.25 -23.99
N SER A 378 -17.40 -13.60 -22.92
CA SER A 378 -18.80 -13.70 -22.51
C SER A 378 -19.39 -12.32 -22.17
N ALA A 379 -20.49 -11.98 -22.82
CA ALA A 379 -21.36 -10.86 -22.47
C ALA A 379 -22.84 -11.27 -22.59
N ALA A 380 -23.24 -12.32 -21.84
CA ALA A 380 -24.51 -13.02 -22.05
C ALA A 380 -25.75 -12.12 -22.12
N SER A 381 -25.77 -11.02 -21.34
CA SER A 381 -26.87 -10.05 -21.31
C SER A 381 -26.62 -8.79 -22.17
N GLY A 382 -25.39 -8.54 -22.59
CA GLY A 382 -24.96 -7.35 -23.32
C GLY A 382 -24.33 -7.65 -24.67
N SER A 383 -23.53 -6.72 -25.20
CA SER A 383 -22.83 -6.92 -26.48
C SER A 383 -21.33 -7.12 -26.33
N ILE A 384 -20.75 -7.94 -27.20
CA ILE A 384 -19.30 -7.96 -27.45
C ILE A 384 -19.01 -7.07 -28.67
N ALA A 385 -18.07 -6.14 -28.52
CA ALA A 385 -17.54 -5.33 -29.61
C ALA A 385 -16.02 -5.53 -29.73
N LEU A 386 -15.56 -6.02 -30.88
CA LEU A 386 -14.14 -6.24 -31.21
C LEU A 386 -13.66 -5.16 -32.17
N GLY A 387 -12.60 -4.44 -31.77
CA GLY A 387 -12.01 -3.36 -32.55
C GLY A 387 -10.83 -3.77 -33.43
N ASP A 388 -10.24 -4.96 -33.20
CA ASP A 388 -9.00 -5.40 -33.84
C ASP A 388 -8.95 -6.95 -33.93
N ASN A 389 -7.80 -7.50 -34.33
CA ASN A 389 -7.57 -8.93 -34.51
C ASN A 389 -7.74 -9.74 -33.21
N VAL A 390 -8.21 -10.97 -33.36
CA VAL A 390 -8.26 -11.99 -32.31
C VAL A 390 -7.50 -13.22 -32.78
N THR A 391 -6.51 -13.66 -32.02
CA THR A 391 -5.68 -14.83 -32.35
C THR A 391 -5.61 -15.79 -31.16
N ALA A 392 -6.37 -16.88 -31.21
CA ALA A 392 -6.28 -18.01 -30.29
C ALA A 392 -5.33 -19.08 -30.85
N GLY A 393 -4.65 -19.80 -29.95
CA GLY A 393 -3.77 -20.90 -30.36
C GLY A 393 -2.46 -20.48 -31.02
N ILE A 394 -1.84 -19.36 -30.61
CA ILE A 394 -0.56 -18.90 -31.20
C ILE A 394 0.52 -20.00 -31.12
N SER A 395 0.47 -20.82 -30.07
CA SER A 395 1.47 -21.86 -29.81
C SER A 395 0.90 -23.26 -29.66
N GLN A 396 -0.43 -23.39 -29.52
CA GLN A 396 -1.13 -24.66 -29.44
C GLN A 396 -1.90 -24.95 -30.71
N THR A 397 -2.00 -26.22 -31.08
CA THR A 397 -2.72 -26.66 -32.28
C THR A 397 -4.23 -26.73 -32.11
N GLN A 398 -4.75 -26.46 -30.91
CA GLN A 398 -6.17 -26.61 -30.56
C GLN A 398 -6.77 -25.37 -29.90
N GLY A 399 -6.08 -24.22 -29.94
CA GLY A 399 -6.56 -23.01 -29.28
C GLY A 399 -7.84 -22.50 -29.93
N ASN A 400 -8.92 -22.47 -29.16
CA ASN A 400 -10.26 -22.11 -29.60
C ASN A 400 -10.52 -20.63 -29.34
N PHE A 401 -11.36 -20.03 -30.18
CA PHE A 401 -11.95 -18.74 -29.93
C PHE A 401 -13.45 -18.89 -29.75
N ILE A 402 -13.94 -18.69 -28.52
CA ILE A 402 -15.35 -18.79 -28.16
C ILE A 402 -15.85 -17.40 -27.74
N ALA A 403 -16.92 -16.92 -28.36
CA ALA A 403 -17.57 -15.67 -27.99
C ALA A 403 -19.09 -15.83 -27.89
N THR A 404 -19.65 -15.58 -26.71
CA THR A 404 -21.10 -15.64 -26.46
C THR A 404 -21.61 -14.30 -25.94
N ALA A 405 -22.61 -13.72 -26.60
CA ALA A 405 -23.22 -12.47 -26.17
C ALA A 405 -24.66 -12.32 -26.63
N ARG A 406 -25.38 -11.32 -26.10
CA ARG A 406 -26.65 -10.91 -26.71
C ARG A 406 -26.45 -10.43 -28.14
N SER A 407 -25.37 -9.70 -28.41
CA SER A 407 -24.99 -9.25 -29.76
C SER A 407 -23.49 -9.23 -29.92
N LEU A 408 -22.99 -9.55 -31.11
CA LEU A 408 -21.58 -9.55 -31.45
C LEU A 408 -21.33 -8.58 -32.61
N SER A 409 -20.44 -7.63 -32.39
CA SER A 409 -19.88 -6.74 -33.40
C SER A 409 -18.40 -7.06 -33.57
N LEU A 410 -18.06 -7.74 -34.67
CA LEU A 410 -16.74 -8.36 -34.90
C LEU A 410 -15.70 -7.41 -35.53
N GLY A 411 -16.07 -6.19 -35.87
CA GLY A 411 -15.17 -5.22 -36.51
C GLY A 411 -14.75 -5.64 -37.93
N SER A 412 -13.56 -5.19 -38.36
CA SER A 412 -12.96 -5.48 -39.69
C SER A 412 -11.64 -6.25 -39.59
N GLY A 413 -11.34 -6.82 -38.41
CA GLY A 413 -10.08 -7.53 -38.15
C GLY A 413 -10.08 -8.98 -38.65
N THR A 414 -9.02 -9.70 -38.29
CA THR A 414 -8.91 -11.15 -38.46
C THR A 414 -9.26 -11.85 -37.15
N LEU A 415 -10.19 -12.80 -37.20
CA LEU A 415 -10.50 -13.73 -36.13
C LEU A 415 -9.86 -15.08 -36.50
N SER A 416 -8.80 -15.46 -35.82
CA SER A 416 -8.03 -16.67 -36.10
C SER A 416 -7.98 -17.57 -34.87
N ALA A 417 -8.27 -18.84 -35.07
CA ALA A 417 -8.06 -19.90 -34.08
C ALA A 417 -7.37 -21.08 -34.77
N THR A 418 -6.45 -21.75 -34.08
CA THR A 418 -5.90 -23.03 -34.57
C THR A 418 -6.87 -24.17 -34.33
N GLY A 419 -7.69 -24.07 -33.28
CA GLY A 419 -8.88 -24.86 -33.04
C GLY A 419 -10.12 -24.23 -33.68
N MET A 420 -11.23 -24.27 -32.96
CA MET A 420 -12.55 -23.80 -33.41
C MET A 420 -12.73 -22.29 -33.21
N VAL A 421 -13.52 -21.67 -34.09
CA VAL A 421 -14.12 -20.34 -33.84
C VAL A 421 -15.63 -20.51 -33.64
N ASP A 422 -16.11 -20.34 -32.40
CA ASP A 422 -17.52 -20.43 -32.02
C ASP A 422 -18.06 -19.04 -31.62
N LEU A 423 -19.04 -18.55 -32.36
CA LEU A 423 -19.63 -17.23 -32.20
C LEU A 423 -21.15 -17.35 -32.00
N THR A 424 -21.61 -17.10 -30.78
CA THR A 424 -23.02 -17.25 -30.41
C THR A 424 -23.66 -15.92 -30.03
N ALA A 425 -24.60 -15.44 -30.85
CA ALA A 425 -25.49 -14.32 -30.52
C ALA A 425 -26.83 -14.85 -29.99
N THR A 426 -27.15 -14.59 -28.72
CA THR A 426 -28.30 -15.24 -28.04
C THR A 426 -29.65 -14.61 -28.34
N ALA A 427 -29.71 -13.32 -28.69
CA ALA A 427 -30.98 -12.63 -28.99
C ALA A 427 -30.86 -11.48 -30.00
N GLY A 428 -29.65 -11.00 -30.29
CA GLY A 428 -29.39 -9.87 -31.18
C GLY A 428 -28.56 -10.27 -32.40
N SER A 429 -27.77 -9.33 -32.92
CA SER A 429 -27.08 -9.52 -34.21
C SER A 429 -25.67 -10.08 -34.04
N LEU A 430 -25.25 -10.92 -35.00
CA LEU A 430 -23.87 -11.22 -35.31
C LEU A 430 -23.49 -10.38 -36.54
N ALA A 431 -22.66 -9.34 -36.35
CA ALA A 431 -22.33 -8.37 -37.38
C ALA A 431 -20.81 -8.22 -37.57
N GLY A 432 -20.36 -8.27 -38.82
CA GLY A 432 -19.00 -7.95 -39.24
C GLY A 432 -18.97 -6.73 -40.15
N SER A 433 -17.84 -6.03 -40.20
CA SER A 433 -17.59 -4.95 -41.16
C SER A 433 -16.87 -5.47 -42.41
N SER A 434 -16.84 -4.67 -43.47
CA SER A 434 -16.04 -4.98 -44.67
C SER A 434 -14.58 -5.24 -44.28
N GLY A 435 -13.99 -6.33 -44.79
CA GLY A 435 -12.63 -6.73 -44.47
C GLY A 435 -12.49 -7.75 -43.33
N LEU A 436 -13.58 -8.12 -42.65
CA LEU A 436 -13.56 -9.20 -41.66
C LEU A 436 -13.10 -10.52 -42.29
N VAL A 437 -12.11 -11.15 -41.67
CA VAL A 437 -11.62 -12.50 -42.01
C VAL A 437 -11.80 -13.41 -40.81
N ILE A 438 -12.39 -14.60 -41.02
CA ILE A 438 -12.51 -15.63 -39.99
C ILE A 438 -11.75 -16.86 -40.48
N THR A 439 -10.81 -17.34 -39.69
CA THR A 439 -9.99 -18.52 -39.97
C THR A 439 -10.05 -19.48 -38.79
N SER A 440 -10.41 -20.73 -39.08
CA SER A 440 -10.32 -21.87 -38.18
C SER A 440 -9.43 -22.91 -38.85
N ASN A 441 -8.49 -23.50 -38.11
CA ASN A 441 -7.67 -24.63 -38.61
C ASN A 441 -8.09 -25.97 -37.98
N SER A 442 -9.32 -26.05 -37.45
CA SER A 442 -9.94 -27.32 -37.12
C SER A 442 -9.94 -28.18 -38.38
N GLY A 443 -9.12 -29.25 -38.41
CA GLY A 443 -8.89 -30.10 -39.60
C GLY A 443 -10.13 -30.86 -40.13
N ASN A 444 -11.34 -30.45 -39.76
CA ASN A 444 -12.62 -30.91 -40.26
C ASN A 444 -13.37 -29.74 -40.92
N ALA A 445 -13.71 -29.90 -42.20
CA ALA A 445 -14.50 -28.91 -42.95
C ALA A 445 -15.94 -28.71 -42.41
N ASP A 446 -16.39 -29.56 -41.48
CA ASP A 446 -17.68 -29.46 -40.78
C ASP A 446 -17.64 -28.58 -39.49
N ASP A 447 -16.46 -28.15 -39.03
CA ASP A 447 -16.28 -27.47 -37.72
C ASP A 447 -16.19 -25.92 -37.78
N ALA A 448 -16.23 -25.31 -38.97
CA ALA A 448 -16.41 -23.86 -39.10
C ALA A 448 -17.89 -23.47 -38.98
N GLY A 449 -18.61 -24.10 -38.05
CA GLY A 449 -20.03 -23.94 -37.83
C GLY A 449 -20.34 -22.55 -37.30
N VAL A 450 -20.59 -21.60 -38.20
CA VAL A 450 -21.31 -20.37 -37.86
C VAL A 450 -22.76 -20.76 -37.59
N GLY A 451 -23.03 -21.23 -36.37
CA GLY A 451 -24.36 -21.56 -35.89
C GLY A 451 -25.18 -20.29 -35.70
N ARG A 452 -25.99 -19.93 -36.71
CA ARG A 452 -27.05 -18.94 -36.52
C ARG A 452 -28.18 -19.61 -35.74
N ALA A 453 -28.38 -19.24 -34.48
CA ALA A 453 -29.62 -19.51 -33.75
C ALA A 453 -30.75 -18.62 -34.27
#